data_AF-A0A974YMX9-F1
#
_entry.id   AF-A0A974YMX9-F1
#
_cell.length_a   1.000
_cell.length_b   1.000
_cell.length_c   1.000
_cell.angle_alpha   90.00
_cell.angle_beta   90.00
_cell.angle_gamma   90.00
#
_symmetry.space_group_name_H-M   'P 1'
#
loop_
_entity.id
_entity.type
_entity.pdbx_description
1 polymer ?
#
loop_
_entity_poly.entity_id
_entity_poly.type
_entity_poly.pdbx_seq_one_letter_code
_entity_poly.pdbx_strand_id
1 'polypeptide(L)'
;MYFRDCIGMGVALRWDRENLPEIRIDRWWKWLLLPGAVILWFGYMFPNPGVRGAVLSARHARSPIMTVYYSLVFYGGLLFVLFLMVGR
;
A
#
# COMPACT_ATOMS: atom_id res chain seq x y z
N MET A 1 44.57 -11.13 20.02
CA MET A 1 44.19 -9.71 19.85
C MET A 1 44.10 -9.43 18.35
N TYR A 2 42.92 -9.51 17.76
CA TYR A 2 42.60 -8.91 16.47
C TYR A 2 41.21 -8.26 16.61
N PHE A 3 41.24 -7.00 16.99
CA PHE A 3 40.11 -6.09 17.07
C PHE A 3 39.98 -5.44 15.69
N ARG A 4 39.48 -6.18 14.69
CA ARG A 4 39.45 -5.70 13.30
C ARG A 4 38.24 -6.16 12.46
N ASP A 5 37.20 -6.69 13.08
CA ASP A 5 36.02 -7.22 12.38
C ASP A 5 34.71 -6.42 12.56
N CYS A 6 34.71 -5.27 13.24
CA CYS A 6 33.45 -4.54 13.52
C CYS A 6 33.24 -3.20 12.79
N ILE A 7 34.14 -2.73 11.91
CA ILE A 7 34.06 -1.34 11.37
C ILE A 7 34.06 -1.28 9.83
N GLY A 8 33.84 -2.41 9.13
CA GLY A 8 33.92 -2.47 7.66
C GLY A 8 32.60 -2.65 6.89
N MET A 9 31.49 -3.00 7.54
CA MET A 9 30.23 -3.39 6.87
C MET A 9 29.01 -2.63 7.42
N GLY A 10 29.15 -1.33 7.72
CA GLY A 10 28.07 -0.53 8.29
C GLY A 10 27.33 0.36 7.29
N VAL A 11 27.87 0.60 6.08
CA VAL A 11 27.44 1.77 5.28
C VAL A 11 27.49 1.48 3.78
N ALA A 12 26.70 0.53 3.29
CA ALA A 12 26.18 0.51 1.91
C ALA A 12 25.23 -0.68 1.73
N LEU A 13 24.06 -0.44 1.12
CA LEU A 13 23.20 -1.45 0.50
C LEU A 13 22.30 -2.32 1.41
N ARG A 14 21.42 -1.67 2.17
CA ARG A 14 20.05 -2.20 2.33
C ARG A 14 19.01 -1.10 2.39
N TRP A 15 19.16 -0.14 1.47
CA TRP A 15 18.11 0.81 1.10
C TRP A 15 17.13 0.24 0.07
N ASP A 16 17.13 -1.08 -0.14
CA ASP A 16 15.93 -1.78 -0.60
C ASP A 16 14.95 -1.89 0.57
N ARG A 17 14.40 -0.75 0.98
CA ARG A 17 13.06 -0.78 1.54
C ARG A 17 12.16 -1.11 0.37
N GLU A 18 11.89 -2.39 0.18
CA GLU A 18 10.83 -2.98 -0.65
C GLU A 18 9.43 -2.53 -0.15
N ASN A 19 9.25 -1.22 0.02
CA ASN A 19 8.08 -0.54 0.55
C ASN A 19 7.37 0.22 -0.57
N LEU A 20 7.43 -0.33 -1.79
CA LEU A 20 6.54 0.03 -2.86
C LEU A 20 5.46 -1.05 -2.89
N PRO A 21 4.15 -0.71 -2.86
CA PRO A 21 3.14 -1.69 -3.20
C PRO A 21 3.55 -2.26 -4.55
N GLU A 22 3.86 -3.55 -4.62
CA GLU A 22 4.48 -4.19 -5.79
C GLU A 22 3.48 -4.37 -6.95
N ILE A 23 2.53 -3.44 -7.08
CA ILE A 23 1.60 -3.36 -8.19
C ILE A 23 2.33 -2.63 -9.30
N ARG A 24 3.18 -3.39 -9.99
CA ARG A 24 3.69 -2.96 -11.29
C ARG A 24 2.47 -2.78 -12.20
N ILE A 25 2.24 -1.56 -12.68
CA ILE A 25 1.19 -1.26 -13.66
C ILE A 25 1.77 -1.58 -15.05
N ASP A 26 2.00 -2.87 -15.32
CA ASP A 26 2.51 -3.36 -16.61
C ASP A 26 1.39 -3.62 -17.63
N ARG A 27 0.13 -3.73 -17.18
CA ARG A 27 -1.00 -4.14 -18.04
C ARG A 27 -2.18 -3.21 -17.89
N TRP A 28 -2.93 -3.04 -18.98
CA TRP A 28 -4.10 -2.16 -19.06
C TRP A 28 -5.19 -2.51 -18.03
N TRP A 29 -5.42 -3.79 -17.71
CA TRP A 29 -6.42 -4.20 -16.71
C TRP A 29 -6.01 -3.83 -15.28
N LYS A 30 -4.71 -3.61 -15.01
CA LYS A 30 -4.24 -3.20 -13.68
C LYS A 30 -4.62 -1.76 -13.34
N TRP A 31 -5.05 -0.97 -14.33
CA TRP A 31 -5.64 0.35 -14.09
C TRP A 31 -6.94 0.27 -13.28
N LEU A 32 -7.62 -0.86 -13.27
CA LEU A 32 -8.78 -1.06 -12.39
C LEU A 32 -8.39 -1.07 -10.91
N LEU A 33 -7.13 -1.40 -10.57
CA LEU A 33 -6.64 -1.48 -9.19
C LEU A 33 -6.16 -0.12 -8.64
N LEU A 34 -6.10 0.89 -9.49
CA LEU A 34 -5.66 2.25 -9.18
C LEU A 34 -6.47 2.90 -8.05
N PRO A 35 -7.82 2.84 -8.01
CA PRO A 35 -8.59 3.37 -6.88
C PRO A 35 -8.20 2.74 -5.53
N GLY A 36 -7.97 1.43 -5.47
CA GLY A 36 -7.51 0.80 -4.23
C GLY A 36 -6.11 1.24 -3.82
N ALA A 37 -5.20 1.42 -4.79
CA ALA A 37 -3.85 1.91 -4.55
C ALA A 37 -3.87 3.35 -4.00
N VAL A 38 -4.74 4.20 -4.54
CA VAL A 38 -4.94 5.58 -4.05
C VAL A 38 -5.48 5.58 -2.63
N ILE A 39 -6.47 4.74 -2.30
CA ILE A 39 -7.01 4.62 -0.94
C ILE A 39 -5.93 4.18 0.06
N LEU A 40 -5.12 3.19 -0.30
CA LEU A 40 -3.99 2.74 0.53
C LEU A 40 -2.93 3.81 0.69
N TRP A 41 -2.64 4.58 -0.36
CA TRP A 41 -1.74 5.72 -0.31
C TRP A 41 -2.23 6.80 0.65
N PHE A 42 -3.53 7.13 0.61
CA PHE A 42 -4.13 8.06 1.58
C PHE A 42 -4.04 7.53 3.02
N GLY A 43 -4.33 6.24 3.24
CA GLY A 43 -4.19 5.61 4.56
C GLY A 43 -2.74 5.54 5.08
N TYR A 44 -1.77 5.55 4.17
CA TYR A 44 -0.35 5.64 4.50
C TYR A 44 0.09 7.08 4.81
N MET A 45 -0.41 8.07 4.08
CA MET A 45 -0.08 9.49 4.30
C MET A 45 -0.74 10.07 5.54
N PHE A 46 -1.92 9.57 5.90
CA PHE A 46 -2.67 9.99 7.08
C PHE A 46 -2.92 8.79 8.02
N PRO A 47 -1.87 8.25 8.65
CA PRO A 47 -2.04 7.13 9.57
C PRO A 47 -2.81 7.58 10.81
N ASN A 48 -3.64 6.69 11.36
CA ASN A 48 -4.30 6.93 12.64
C ASN A 48 -3.26 7.26 13.74
N PRO A 49 -3.57 8.18 14.67
CA PRO A 49 -2.63 8.62 15.69
C PRO A 49 -2.11 7.45 16.53
N GLY A 50 -0.78 7.41 16.72
CA GLY A 50 -0.06 6.40 17.49
C GLY A 50 0.80 5.45 16.64
N VAL A 51 1.88 4.95 17.25
CA VAL A 51 2.88 4.07 16.61
C VAL A 51 2.24 2.81 16.01
N ARG A 52 1.21 2.27 16.68
CA ARG A 52 0.47 1.09 16.22
C ARG A 52 -0.29 1.35 14.91
N GLY A 53 -0.85 2.55 14.73
CA GLY A 53 -1.58 2.95 13.52
C GLY A 53 -0.65 3.12 12.31
N ALA A 54 0.54 3.69 12.53
CA ALA A 54 1.58 3.82 11.50
C ALA A 54 2.13 2.45 11.05
N VAL A 55 2.31 1.50 11.98
CA VAL A 55 2.77 0.14 11.64
C VAL A 55 1.70 -0.64 10.88
N LEU A 56 0.43 -0.49 11.27
CA LEU A 56 -0.68 -1.21 10.62
C LEU A 56 -0.93 -0.70 9.20
N SER A 57 -0.94 0.62 9.00
CA SER A 57 -1.05 1.24 7.67
C SER A 57 0.11 0.84 6.75
N ALA A 58 1.33 0.80 7.27
CA ALA A 58 2.49 0.31 6.52
C ALA A 58 2.36 -1.18 6.12
N ARG A 59 1.74 -2.02 6.96
CA ARG A 59 1.48 -3.43 6.61
C ARG A 59 0.42 -3.56 5.52
N HIS A 60 -0.66 -2.80 5.61
CA HIS A 60 -1.71 -2.81 4.59
C HIS A 60 -1.19 -2.33 3.24
N ALA A 61 -0.41 -1.25 3.21
CA ALA A 61 0.21 -0.68 2.01
C ALA A 61 1.18 -1.65 1.31
N ARG A 62 1.74 -2.62 2.02
CA ARG A 62 2.65 -3.63 1.44
C ARG A 62 1.94 -4.83 0.83
N SER A 63 0.66 -5.02 1.12
CA SER A 63 -0.05 -6.23 0.70
C SER A 63 -0.84 -6.00 -0.61
N PRO A 64 -0.54 -6.73 -1.69
CA PRO A 64 -1.26 -6.58 -2.96
C PRO A 64 -2.73 -6.98 -2.83
N ILE A 65 -3.02 -7.92 -1.92
CA ILE A 65 -4.38 -8.36 -1.58
C ILE A 65 -5.25 -7.20 -1.09
N MET A 66 -4.70 -6.33 -0.23
CA MET A 66 -5.46 -5.17 0.27
C MET A 66 -5.81 -4.21 -0.85
N THR A 67 -4.94 -4.05 -1.85
CA THR A 67 -5.25 -3.15 -2.98
C THR A 67 -6.41 -3.67 -3.82
N VAL A 68 -6.47 -4.98 -4.04
CA VAL A 68 -7.62 -5.62 -4.69
C VAL A 68 -8.88 -5.42 -3.85
N TYR A 69 -8.80 -5.63 -2.53
CA TYR A 69 -9.92 -5.46 -1.61
C TYR A 69 -10.48 -4.03 -1.64
N TYR A 70 -9.62 -3.01 -1.47
CA TYR A 70 -10.05 -1.61 -1.50
C TYR A 70 -10.61 -1.20 -2.87
N SER A 71 -10.06 -1.74 -3.97
CA SER A 71 -10.61 -1.51 -5.31
C SER A 71 -12.00 -2.12 -5.46
N LEU A 72 -12.21 -3.36 -4.99
CA LEU A 72 -13.51 -4.02 -5.01
C LEU A 72 -14.55 -3.27 -4.17
N VAL A 73 -14.18 -2.83 -2.98
CA VAL A 73 -15.05 -2.03 -2.11
C VAL A 73 -15.42 -0.70 -2.78
N PHE A 74 -14.46 -0.04 -3.43
CA PHE A 74 -14.71 1.19 -4.17
C PHE A 74 -15.72 0.97 -5.31
N TYR A 75 -15.51 -0.03 -6.17
CA TYR A 75 -16.45 -0.31 -7.27
C TYR A 75 -17.80 -0.83 -6.78
N GLY A 76 -17.82 -1.65 -5.73
CA GLY A 76 -19.05 -2.13 -5.11
C GLY A 76 -19.88 -0.99 -4.53
N GLY A 77 -19.23 -0.06 -3.82
CA GLY A 77 -19.86 1.16 -3.31
C GLY A 77 -20.34 2.08 -4.44
N LEU A 78 -19.53 2.26 -5.50
CA LEU A 78 -19.89 3.06 -6.65
C LEU A 78 -21.10 2.48 -7.39
N LEU A 79 -21.15 1.16 -7.61
CA LEU A 79 -22.31 0.49 -8.20
C LEU A 79 -23.55 0.61 -7.31
N PHE A 80 -23.39 0.50 -5.99
CA PHE A 80 -24.49 0.67 -5.05
C PHE A 80 -25.06 2.10 -5.09
N VAL A 81 -24.20 3.12 -5.13
CA VAL A 81 -24.62 4.52 -5.27
C VAL A 81 -25.31 4.76 -6.62
N LEU A 82 -24.76 4.23 -7.71
CA LEU A 82 -25.38 4.32 -9.03
C LEU A 82 -26.77 3.65 -9.04
N PHE A 83 -26.89 2.47 -8.42
CA PHE A 83 -28.17 1.78 -8.29
C PHE A 83 -29.20 2.63 -7.54
N LEU A 84 -28.81 3.25 -6.42
CA LEU A 84 -29.69 4.16 -5.67
C LEU A 84 -30.06 5.42 -6.45
N MET A 85 -29.17 5.95 -7.29
CA MET A 85 -29.46 7.14 -8.11
C MET A 85 -30.38 6.82 -9.30
N VAL A 86 -30.22 5.66 -9.93
CA VAL A 86 -31.03 5.24 -11.08
C VAL A 86 -32.41 4.74 -10.65
N GLY A 87 -32.52 4.17 -9.45
CA GLY A 87 -33.79 3.72 -8.87
C GLY A 87 -34.67 4.81 -8.24
N ARG A 88 -34.25 6.08 -8.30
CA ARG A 88 -35.02 7.26 -7.87
C ARG A 88 -35.58 8.00 -9.06
#